data_AF-A0A3B9E998-F1
#
_entry.id   AF-A0A3B9E998-F1
#
_cell.length_a   1.000
_cell.length_b   1.000
_cell.length_c   1.000
_cell.angle_alpha   90.00
_cell.angle_beta   90.00
_cell.angle_gamma   90.00
#
_symmetry.space_group_name_H-M   'P 1'
#
loop_
_entity.id
_entity.type
_entity.pdbx_description
1 polymer ?
#
loop_
_entity_poly.entity_id
_entity_poly.type
_entity_poly.pdbx_seq_one_letter_code
_entity_poly.pdbx_strand_id
1 'polypeptide(L)'
;MEQLISNLVKWQWPDGGWNCDKKPSAHTSSFHETLPPFRALALHARITACKTSRRAAEKAAELFLSRKLFLRKKDDTVMDPGFTRLAYPAYWHYNILAGLKAMAEAGLINDPRCRPALDLLESKRLPDGGWPAEVKFYRFSEETANGTTPVNWGGTSRIKSNPYVTADALFVLRSAGRV
;
A
#
# COMPACT_ATOMS: atom_id res chain seq x y z
N MET A 1 -22.04 -0.81 7.05
CA MET A 1 -20.66 -0.32 7.28
C MET A 1 -20.12 -0.85 8.61
N GLU A 2 -20.83 -0.65 9.72
CA GLU A 2 -20.41 -1.10 11.07
C GLU A 2 -20.08 -2.59 11.18
N GLN A 3 -20.87 -3.48 10.56
CA GLN A 3 -20.59 -4.92 10.62
C GLN A 3 -19.24 -5.28 9.99
N LEU A 4 -18.88 -4.65 8.87
CA LEU A 4 -17.59 -4.88 8.22
C LEU A 4 -16.45 -4.40 9.12
N ILE A 5 -16.56 -3.20 9.69
CA ILE A 5 -15.55 -2.64 10.60
C ILE A 5 -15.38 -3.53 11.84
N SER A 6 -16.49 -3.96 12.46
CA SER A 6 -16.48 -4.87 13.60
C SER A 6 -15.77 -6.19 13.27
N ASN A 7 -16.06 -6.77 12.10
CA ASN A 7 -15.40 -7.98 11.63
C ASN A 7 -13.90 -7.77 11.40
N LEU A 8 -13.48 -6.66 10.78
CA LEU A 8 -12.06 -6.37 10.58
C LEU A 8 -11.33 -6.31 11.92
N VAL A 9 -11.86 -5.54 12.90
CA VAL A 9 -11.27 -5.45 14.24
C VAL A 9 -11.20 -6.82 14.92
N LYS A 10 -12.27 -7.61 14.84
CA LYS A 10 -12.34 -8.95 15.45
C LYS A 10 -11.32 -9.92 14.83
N TRP A 11 -11.04 -9.81 13.54
CA TRP A 11 -10.14 -10.71 12.81
C TRP A 11 -8.70 -10.22 12.72
N GLN A 12 -8.36 -9.08 13.34
CA GLN A 12 -6.99 -8.61 13.41
C GLN A 12 -6.13 -9.59 14.21
N TRP A 13 -5.01 -10.02 13.63
CA TRP A 13 -4.08 -10.94 14.28
C TRP A 13 -3.25 -10.25 15.37
N PRO A 14 -2.63 -11.01 16.30
CA PRO A 14 -1.86 -10.43 17.41
C PRO A 14 -0.70 -9.52 16.97
N ASP A 15 -0.10 -9.75 15.80
CA ASP A 15 0.95 -8.91 15.22
C ASP A 15 0.44 -7.64 14.52
N GLY A 16 -0.88 -7.42 14.54
CA GLY A 16 -1.55 -6.20 14.08
C GLY A 16 -2.08 -6.26 12.65
N GLY A 17 -1.83 -7.32 11.90
CA GLY A 17 -2.28 -7.43 10.51
C GLY A 17 -3.36 -8.48 10.25
N TRP A 18 -3.47 -8.86 8.98
CA TRP A 18 -4.35 -9.92 8.47
C TRP A 18 -3.55 -10.84 7.54
N ASN A 19 -4.04 -12.06 7.40
CA ASN A 19 -3.54 -13.04 6.43
C ASN A 19 -4.69 -13.92 5.95
N CYS A 20 -4.56 -14.49 4.75
CA CYS A 20 -5.50 -15.44 4.17
C CYS A 20 -5.05 -16.91 4.37
N ASP A 21 -3.95 -17.14 5.10
CA ASP A 21 -3.45 -18.49 5.36
C ASP A 21 -4.49 -19.30 6.15
N LYS A 22 -4.82 -20.47 5.61
CA LYS A 22 -5.79 -21.40 6.18
C LYS A 22 -5.18 -22.29 7.26
N LYS A 23 -3.85 -22.31 7.39
CA LYS A 23 -3.14 -23.09 8.41
C LYS A 23 -3.35 -22.45 9.78
N PRO A 24 -3.88 -23.18 10.78
CA PRO A 24 -4.09 -22.64 12.12
C PRO A 24 -2.82 -22.17 12.83
N SER A 25 -1.65 -22.67 12.43
CA SER A 25 -0.34 -22.29 12.96
C SER A 25 0.30 -21.08 12.28
N ALA A 26 -0.36 -20.48 11.29
CA ALA A 26 0.13 -19.24 10.69
C ALA A 26 -0.06 -18.09 11.69
N HIS A 27 1.04 -17.38 11.97
CA HIS A 27 1.06 -16.30 12.97
C HIS A 27 1.73 -15.03 12.45
N THR A 28 1.98 -14.96 11.15
CA THR A 28 2.60 -13.79 10.50
C THR A 28 1.60 -13.18 9.53
N SER A 29 1.33 -11.88 9.68
CA SER A 29 0.46 -11.15 8.79
C SER A 29 1.15 -10.83 7.46
N SER A 30 0.35 -10.79 6.39
CA SER A 30 0.81 -10.46 5.04
C SER A 30 0.60 -8.97 4.75
N PHE A 31 1.51 -8.35 4.01
CA PHE A 31 1.39 -6.95 3.63
C PHE A 31 0.24 -6.73 2.65
N HIS A 32 0.02 -7.69 1.75
CA HIS A 32 -1.07 -7.70 0.78
C HIS A 32 -2.43 -7.65 1.47
N GLU A 33 -2.64 -8.55 2.42
CA GLU A 33 -3.94 -8.72 3.10
C GLU A 33 -4.15 -7.66 4.20
N THR A 34 -3.08 -7.11 4.76
CA THR A 34 -3.18 -6.08 5.80
C THR A 34 -3.52 -4.69 5.24
N LEU A 35 -3.10 -4.37 4.01
CA LEU A 35 -3.24 -3.03 3.44
C LEU A 35 -4.71 -2.57 3.31
N PRO A 36 -5.65 -3.37 2.77
CA PRO A 36 -7.05 -2.94 2.65
C PRO A 36 -7.74 -2.70 4.00
N PRO A 37 -7.67 -3.60 5.01
CA PRO A 37 -8.21 -3.35 6.34
C PRO A 37 -7.60 -2.12 7.02
N PHE A 38 -6.28 -1.93 6.90
CA PHE A 38 -5.61 -0.74 7.43
C PHE A 38 -6.21 0.54 6.88
N ARG A 39 -6.33 0.67 5.55
CA ARG A 39 -6.92 1.86 4.91
C ARG A 39 -8.37 2.07 5.33
N ALA A 40 -9.17 1.01 5.37
CA ALA A 40 -10.57 1.08 5.76
C ALA A 40 -10.74 1.54 7.23
N LEU A 41 -9.96 0.97 8.15
CA LEU A 41 -10.02 1.31 9.58
C LEU A 41 -9.49 2.72 9.85
N ALA A 42 -8.42 3.14 9.17
CA ALA A 42 -7.90 4.51 9.27
C ALA A 42 -8.92 5.54 8.78
N LEU A 43 -9.54 5.30 7.62
CA LEU A 43 -10.58 6.16 7.09
C LEU A 43 -11.79 6.20 8.03
N HIS A 44 -12.25 5.03 8.50
CA HIS A 44 -13.38 4.94 9.42
C HIS A 44 -13.12 5.73 10.71
N ALA A 45 -11.95 5.54 11.33
CA ALA A 45 -11.54 6.27 12.53
C ALA A 45 -11.51 7.79 12.31
N ARG A 46 -11.11 8.25 11.11
CA ARG A 46 -11.07 9.67 10.76
C ARG A 46 -12.47 10.27 10.62
N ILE A 47 -13.41 9.56 10.00
CA ILE A 47 -14.76 10.09 9.72
C ILE A 47 -15.73 9.94 10.90
N THR A 48 -15.53 8.94 11.79
CA THR A 48 -16.44 8.67 12.92
C THR A 48 -15.84 8.95 14.30
N ALA A 49 -14.55 9.30 14.37
CA ALA A 49 -13.79 9.38 15.62
C ALA A 49 -13.77 8.07 16.44
N CYS A 50 -14.05 6.91 15.83
CA CYS A 50 -14.07 5.62 16.51
C CYS A 50 -12.68 5.22 17.03
N LYS A 51 -12.55 5.17 18.36
CA LYS A 51 -11.29 4.81 19.06
C LYS A 51 -10.85 3.37 18.76
N THR A 52 -11.80 2.44 18.64
CA THR A 52 -11.51 1.04 18.33
C THR A 52 -10.89 0.89 16.94
N SER A 53 -11.46 1.56 15.93
CA SER A 53 -10.90 1.57 14.58
C SER A 53 -9.54 2.25 14.54
N ARG A 54 -9.36 3.34 15.30
CA ARG A 54 -8.07 4.03 15.41
C ARG A 54 -6.99 3.09 15.94
N ARG A 55 -7.25 2.42 17.08
CA ARG A 55 -6.32 1.48 17.69
C ARG A 55 -5.98 0.30 16.76
N ALA A 56 -6.98 -0.21 16.04
CA ALA A 56 -6.74 -1.29 15.07
C ALA A 56 -5.89 -0.80 13.89
N ALA A 57 -6.15 0.40 13.36
CA ALA A 57 -5.35 1.01 12.31
C ALA A 57 -3.89 1.27 12.76
N GLU A 58 -3.67 1.75 13.99
CA GLU A 58 -2.33 1.98 14.56
C GLU A 58 -1.52 0.68 14.67
N LYS A 59 -2.13 -0.42 15.11
CA LYS A 59 -1.49 -1.75 15.12
C LYS A 59 -1.11 -2.21 13.72
N ALA A 60 -2.00 -2.01 12.75
CA ALA A 60 -1.74 -2.37 11.36
C ALA A 60 -0.61 -1.51 10.77
N ALA A 61 -0.58 -0.21 11.08
CA ALA A 61 0.49 0.69 10.69
C ALA A 61 1.85 0.22 11.22
N GLU A 62 1.92 -0.23 12.47
CA GLU A 62 3.16 -0.72 13.08
C GLU A 62 3.73 -1.96 12.36
N LEU A 63 2.88 -2.82 11.79
CA LEU A 63 3.33 -3.94 10.95
C LEU A 63 4.18 -3.46 9.77
N PHE A 64 3.74 -2.40 9.09
CA PHE A 64 4.43 -1.78 7.96
C PHE A 64 5.65 -0.94 8.41
N LEU A 65 5.47 -0.09 9.43
CA LEU A 65 6.47 0.87 9.88
C LEU A 65 7.69 0.16 10.49
N SER A 66 7.48 -0.89 11.27
CA SER A 66 8.58 -1.71 11.83
C SER A 66 9.44 -2.39 10.76
N ARG A 67 9.01 -2.36 9.50
CA ARG A 67 9.68 -2.90 8.31
C ARG A 67 10.00 -1.83 7.28
N LYS A 68 9.92 -0.54 7.66
CA LYS A 68 10.15 0.61 6.77
C LYS A 68 9.41 0.46 5.43
N LEU A 69 8.18 -0.09 5.49
CA LEU A 69 7.28 -0.40 4.38
C LEU A 69 7.72 -1.51 3.39
N PHE A 70 9.00 -1.89 3.29
CA PHE A 70 9.41 -2.93 2.33
C PHE A 70 10.65 -3.75 2.71
N LEU A 71 11.23 -3.47 3.88
CA LEU A 71 12.48 -4.07 4.36
C LEU A 71 12.25 -5.11 5.47
N ARG A 72 13.20 -6.04 5.59
CA ARG A 72 13.22 -7.02 6.68
C ARG A 72 13.68 -6.34 7.97
N LYS A 73 13.07 -6.73 9.10
CA LYS A 73 13.46 -6.23 10.43
C LYS A 73 14.91 -6.54 10.81
N LYS A 74 15.44 -7.67 10.32
CA LYS A 74 16.71 -8.23 10.78
C LYS A 74 17.91 -7.48 10.22
N ASP A 75 17.88 -7.14 8.94
CA ASP A 75 19.05 -6.71 8.18
C ASP A 75 18.73 -5.60 7.17
N ASP A 76 17.52 -5.04 7.21
CA ASP A 76 17.07 -4.01 6.28
C ASP A 76 17.19 -4.39 4.79
N THR A 77 17.22 -5.69 4.47
CA THR A 77 17.16 -6.17 3.07
C THR A 77 15.72 -6.14 2.55
N VAL A 78 15.54 -6.04 1.23
CA VAL A 78 14.21 -6.05 0.61
C VAL A 78 13.48 -7.37 0.91
N MET A 79 12.25 -7.29 1.42
CA MET A 79 11.45 -8.48 1.76
C MET A 79 10.98 -9.25 0.53
N ASP A 80 10.49 -8.51 -0.45
CA ASP A 80 9.96 -9.03 -1.70
C ASP A 80 10.32 -8.04 -2.83
N PRO A 81 11.00 -8.48 -3.91
CA PRO A 81 11.32 -7.61 -5.05
C PRO A 81 10.09 -6.96 -5.69
N GLY A 82 8.92 -7.58 -5.58
CA GLY A 82 7.64 -7.02 -6.02
C GLY A 82 7.24 -5.76 -5.28
N PHE A 83 7.65 -5.58 -4.02
CA PHE A 83 7.26 -4.41 -3.23
C PHE A 83 7.89 -3.12 -3.75
N THR A 84 9.04 -3.21 -4.41
CA THR A 84 9.76 -2.05 -4.95
C THR A 84 9.33 -1.69 -6.37
N ARG A 85 8.44 -2.48 -7.00
CA ARG A 85 7.95 -2.24 -8.37
C ARG A 85 6.65 -1.44 -8.35
N LEU A 86 6.68 -0.25 -8.93
CA LEU A 86 5.50 0.60 -9.04
C LEU A 86 4.47 -0.02 -9.99
N ALA A 87 3.20 -0.01 -9.58
CA ALA A 87 2.11 -0.62 -10.33
C ALA A 87 0.86 0.25 -10.23
N TYR A 88 0.06 0.30 -11.30
CA TYR A 88 -1.27 0.90 -11.26
C TYR A 88 -2.24 0.17 -12.20
N PRO A 89 -3.47 -0.15 -11.74
CA PRO A 89 -3.82 -0.28 -10.32
C PRO A 89 -3.05 -1.45 -9.69
N ALA A 90 -2.78 -1.35 -8.39
CA ALA A 90 -2.11 -2.42 -7.65
C ALA A 90 -3.06 -3.58 -7.26
N TYR A 91 -4.38 -3.36 -7.31
CA TYR A 91 -5.41 -4.28 -6.81
C TYR A 91 -5.10 -4.77 -5.38
N TRP A 92 -4.98 -6.08 -5.17
CA TRP A 92 -4.60 -6.68 -3.88
C TRP A 92 -3.08 -6.74 -3.67
N HIS A 93 -2.28 -6.45 -4.70
CA HIS A 93 -0.83 -6.47 -4.58
C HIS A 93 -0.32 -5.26 -3.78
N TYR A 94 0.68 -5.52 -2.95
CA TYR A 94 1.39 -4.51 -2.19
C TYR A 94 2.60 -4.03 -2.97
N ASN A 95 2.81 -2.72 -2.98
CA ASN A 95 4.07 -2.09 -3.33
C ASN A 95 4.23 -0.81 -2.49
N ILE A 96 5.45 -0.25 -2.48
CA ILE A 96 5.79 0.93 -1.67
C ILE A 96 4.86 2.12 -1.92
N LEU A 97 4.39 2.34 -3.15
CA LEU A 97 3.51 3.46 -3.46
C LEU A 97 2.13 3.26 -2.84
N ALA A 98 1.58 2.05 -2.91
CA ALA A 98 0.32 1.71 -2.25
C ALA A 98 0.42 1.83 -0.72
N GLY A 99 1.55 1.38 -0.13
CA GLY A 99 1.83 1.53 1.29
C GLY A 99 1.97 2.98 1.74
N LEU A 100 2.78 3.78 1.02
CA LEU A 100 2.98 5.20 1.31
C LEU A 100 1.68 6.01 1.16
N LYS A 101 0.89 5.73 0.11
CA LYS A 101 -0.41 6.37 -0.07
C LYS A 101 -1.34 6.08 1.11
N ALA A 102 -1.38 4.84 1.59
CA ALA A 102 -2.15 4.47 2.78
C ALA A 102 -1.63 5.18 4.04
N MET A 103 -0.32 5.34 4.22
CA MET A 103 0.25 6.13 5.32
C MET A 103 -0.13 7.61 5.23
N ALA A 104 -0.12 8.20 4.04
CA ALA A 104 -0.56 9.58 3.82
C ALA A 104 -2.05 9.76 4.14
N GLU A 105 -2.92 8.86 3.64
CA GLU A 105 -4.36 8.85 3.94
C GLU A 105 -4.65 8.68 5.44
N ALA A 106 -3.80 7.94 6.16
CA ALA A 106 -3.90 7.73 7.61
C ALA A 106 -3.27 8.85 8.45
N GLY A 107 -2.59 9.83 7.83
CA GLY A 107 -1.89 10.91 8.53
C GLY A 107 -0.56 10.48 9.18
N LEU A 108 0.03 9.38 8.74
CA LEU A 108 1.24 8.75 9.29
C LEU A 108 2.48 8.90 8.39
N ILE A 109 2.37 9.60 7.27
CA ILE A 109 3.45 9.70 6.27
C ILE A 109 4.73 10.36 6.79
N ASN A 110 4.61 11.22 7.81
CA ASN A 110 5.75 11.92 8.43
C ASN A 110 6.49 11.07 9.48
N ASP A 111 6.04 9.83 9.75
CA ASP A 111 6.83 8.91 10.57
C ASP A 111 8.21 8.70 9.92
N PRO A 112 9.34 8.86 10.66
CA PRO A 112 10.67 8.71 10.10
C PRO A 112 10.93 7.36 9.42
N ARG A 113 10.18 6.31 9.79
CA ARG A 113 10.28 4.97 9.19
C ARG A 113 9.68 4.90 7.78
N CYS A 114 8.95 5.93 7.34
CA CYS A 114 8.51 6.08 5.95
C CYS A 114 9.63 6.56 5.01
N ARG A 115 10.69 7.20 5.55
CA ARG A 115 11.76 7.82 4.74
C ARG A 115 12.39 6.87 3.73
N PRO A 116 12.79 5.62 4.07
CA PRO A 116 13.43 4.73 3.10
C PRO A 116 12.55 4.43 1.88
N ALA A 117 11.23 4.30 2.07
CA ALA A 117 10.31 4.08 0.97
C ALA A 117 10.03 5.35 0.17
N LEU A 118 9.97 6.51 0.83
CA LEU A 118 9.87 7.81 0.17
C LEU A 118 11.12 8.10 -0.69
N ASP A 119 12.32 7.82 -0.17
CA ASP A 119 13.59 7.99 -0.90
C ASP A 119 13.62 7.06 -2.13
N LEU A 120 13.18 5.81 -1.96
CA LEU A 120 13.05 4.87 -3.07
C LEU A 120 12.02 5.34 -4.10
N LEU A 121 10.89 5.90 -3.67
CA LEU A 121 9.90 6.47 -4.59
C LEU A 121 10.53 7.63 -5.38
N GLU A 122 11.21 8.58 -4.73
CA GLU A 122 11.84 9.71 -5.42
C GLU A 122 12.93 9.29 -6.41
N SER A 123 13.73 8.28 -6.05
CA SER A 123 14.77 7.74 -6.95
C SER A 123 14.22 7.18 -8.27
N LYS A 124 12.92 6.90 -8.33
CA LYS A 124 12.21 6.38 -9.51
C LYS A 124 11.58 7.48 -10.37
N ARG A 125 11.75 8.76 -10.01
CA ARG A 125 11.26 9.89 -10.81
C ARG A 125 12.01 9.94 -12.14
N LEU A 126 11.26 10.07 -13.23
CA LEU A 126 11.79 10.16 -14.59
C LEU A 126 12.19 11.61 -14.95
N PRO A 127 12.98 11.81 -16.01
CA PRO A 127 13.40 13.15 -16.44
C PRO A 127 12.23 14.10 -16.78
N ASP A 128 11.07 13.56 -17.17
CA ASP A 128 9.85 14.33 -17.42
C ASP A 128 9.12 14.76 -16.11
N GLY A 129 9.66 14.40 -14.95
CA GLY A 129 9.10 14.67 -13.63
C GLY A 129 8.04 13.68 -13.16
N GLY A 130 7.66 12.69 -13.97
CA GLY A 130 6.67 11.68 -13.62
C GLY A 130 7.27 10.36 -13.12
N TRP A 131 6.41 9.35 -12.95
CA TRP A 131 6.80 8.01 -12.49
C TRP A 131 6.24 6.93 -13.43
N PRO A 132 7.00 5.86 -13.70
CA PRO A 132 6.54 4.77 -14.56
C PRO A 132 5.66 3.79 -13.78
N ALA A 133 4.74 3.13 -14.48
CA ALA A 133 4.28 1.81 -14.04
C ALA A 133 5.32 0.77 -14.46
N GLU A 134 5.99 0.12 -13.51
CA GLU A 134 7.00 -0.90 -13.80
C GLU A 134 6.37 -2.27 -14.04
N VAL A 135 5.23 -2.53 -13.40
CA VAL A 135 4.44 -3.76 -13.56
C VAL A 135 2.94 -3.46 -13.63
N LYS A 136 2.19 -4.41 -14.18
CA LYS A 136 0.72 -4.41 -14.19
C LYS A 136 0.19 -5.81 -13.92
N PHE A 137 -1.00 -5.88 -13.32
CA PHE A 137 -1.65 -7.13 -12.92
C PHE A 137 -2.95 -7.40 -13.69
N TYR A 138 -3.11 -6.77 -14.86
CA TYR A 138 -4.30 -6.89 -15.70
C TYR A 138 -3.93 -7.02 -17.18
N ARG A 139 -4.87 -7.56 -17.95
CA ARG A 139 -4.91 -7.48 -19.41
C ARG A 139 -6.01 -6.50 -19.83
N PHE A 140 -5.70 -5.58 -20.74
CA PHE A 140 -6.74 -4.73 -21.32
C PHE A 140 -7.57 -5.57 -22.30
N SER A 141 -8.89 -5.55 -22.15
CA SER A 141 -9.85 -6.23 -23.03
C SER A 141 -11.22 -5.59 -22.88
N GLU A 142 -11.91 -5.36 -23.99
CA GLU A 142 -13.32 -4.94 -23.98
C GLU A 142 -14.25 -6.08 -23.55
N GLU A 143 -13.82 -7.32 -23.76
CA GLU A 143 -14.52 -8.51 -23.27
C GLU A 143 -14.21 -8.78 -21.80
N THR A 144 -15.26 -9.14 -21.04
CA THR A 144 -15.14 -9.51 -19.63
C THR A 144 -14.62 -10.94 -19.51
N ALA A 145 -13.40 -11.07 -18.99
CA ALA A 145 -12.77 -12.35 -18.70
C ALA A 145 -11.91 -12.25 -17.43
N ASN A 146 -11.51 -13.40 -16.87
CA ASN A 146 -10.66 -13.41 -15.69
C ASN A 146 -9.33 -12.68 -15.94
N GLY A 147 -9.04 -11.72 -15.07
CA GLY A 147 -7.83 -10.90 -15.15
C GLY A 147 -7.86 -9.83 -16.24
N THR A 148 -9.02 -9.52 -16.82
CA THR A 148 -9.17 -8.38 -17.74
C THR A 148 -9.78 -7.16 -17.09
N THR A 149 -9.51 -5.99 -17.67
CA THR A 149 -10.20 -4.74 -17.35
C THR A 149 -10.52 -4.00 -18.65
N PRO A 150 -11.72 -3.42 -18.77
CA PRO A 150 -12.08 -2.58 -19.92
C PRO A 150 -11.44 -1.19 -19.84
N VAL A 151 -10.75 -0.86 -18.74
CA VAL A 151 -10.13 0.46 -18.56
C VAL A 151 -8.66 0.39 -18.98
N ASN A 152 -8.26 1.27 -19.89
CA ASN A 152 -6.86 1.42 -20.25
C ASN A 152 -6.12 2.30 -19.22
N TRP A 153 -5.50 1.67 -18.22
CA TRP A 153 -4.66 2.35 -17.22
C TRP A 153 -3.24 2.70 -17.72
N GLY A 154 -3.00 2.59 -19.03
CA GLY A 154 -1.69 2.79 -19.64
C GLY A 154 -0.84 1.51 -19.69
N GLY A 155 0.37 1.67 -20.23
CA GLY A 155 1.36 0.59 -20.34
C GLY A 155 2.36 0.57 -19.18
N THR A 156 3.19 -0.47 -19.16
CA THR A 156 4.37 -0.52 -18.30
C THR A 156 5.60 0.02 -19.03
N SER A 157 6.51 0.67 -18.31
CA SER A 157 7.75 1.21 -18.86
C SER A 157 8.80 1.36 -17.75
N ARG A 158 10.03 1.67 -18.15
CA ARG A 158 11.09 2.20 -17.25
C ARG A 158 11.52 3.61 -17.60
N ILE A 159 11.00 4.16 -18.71
CA ILE A 159 11.45 5.44 -19.27
C ILE A 159 10.29 6.38 -19.64
N LYS A 160 9.05 5.87 -19.65
CA LYS A 160 7.84 6.66 -19.89
C LYS A 160 7.00 6.71 -18.62
N SER A 161 6.55 7.90 -18.26
CA SER A 161 5.66 8.10 -17.13
C SER A 161 4.28 7.49 -17.38
N ASN A 162 3.68 6.98 -16.31
CA ASN A 162 2.28 6.60 -16.25
C ASN A 162 1.53 7.69 -15.45
N PRO A 163 0.46 8.29 -15.98
CA PRO A 163 -0.21 9.42 -15.35
C PRO A 163 -0.82 9.06 -13.98
N TYR A 164 -1.29 7.83 -13.81
CA TYR A 164 -1.91 7.37 -12.56
C TYR A 164 -0.88 7.11 -11.46
N VAL A 165 0.24 6.46 -11.81
CA VAL A 165 1.37 6.31 -10.87
C VAL A 165 1.92 7.68 -10.49
N THR A 166 2.04 8.59 -11.46
CA THR A 166 2.52 9.96 -11.24
C THR A 166 1.61 10.73 -10.28
N ALA A 167 0.29 10.65 -10.46
CA ALA A 167 -0.66 11.30 -9.58
C ALA A 167 -0.54 10.79 -8.12
N ASP A 168 -0.47 9.47 -7.94
CA ASP A 168 -0.32 8.87 -6.61
C ASP A 168 1.04 9.21 -5.97
N ALA A 169 2.12 9.23 -6.76
CA ALA A 169 3.45 9.60 -6.27
C ALA A 169 3.52 11.07 -5.83
N LEU A 170 2.94 11.98 -6.63
CA LEU A 170 2.86 13.40 -6.29
C LEU A 170 2.01 13.63 -5.05
N PHE A 171 0.88 12.93 -4.90
CA PHE A 171 0.07 12.97 -3.69
C PHE A 171 0.91 12.59 -2.45
N VAL A 172 1.60 11.45 -2.52
CA VAL A 172 2.46 10.96 -1.43
C VAL A 172 3.56 11.96 -1.07
N LEU A 173 4.28 12.47 -2.06
CA LEU A 173 5.42 13.37 -1.83
C LEU A 173 4.99 14.74 -1.30
N ARG A 174 3.87 15.28 -1.78
CA ARG A 174 3.27 16.51 -1.22
C ARG A 174 2.83 16.29 0.23
N SER A 175 2.17 15.16 0.53
CA SER A 175 1.78 14.84 1.91
C SER A 175 2.97 14.67 2.86
N ALA A 176 4.13 14.28 2.32
CA ALA A 176 5.39 14.18 3.06
C ALA A 176 6.20 15.49 3.11
N GLY A 177 5.72 16.58 2.48
CA GLY A 177 6.43 17.86 2.41
C GLY A 177 7.72 17.83 1.58
N ARG A 178 7.81 16.94 0.58
CA ARG A 178 9.00 16.76 -0.28
C ARG A 178 8.92 17.49 -1.62
N VAL A 179 7.73 17.93 -2.03
CA VAL A 179 7.44 18.73 -3.24
C VAL A 179 6.26 19.65 -3.03
#